data_AF-A0A022XXY2-F1
#
_entry.id   AF-A0A022XXY2-F1
#
_cell.length_a   1.000
_cell.length_b   1.000
_cell.length_c   1.000
_cell.angle_alpha   90.00
_cell.angle_beta   90.00
_cell.angle_gamma   90.00
#
_symmetry.space_group_name_H-M   'P 1'
#
loop_
_entity.id
_entity.type
_entity.pdbx_description
1 polymer ?
#
loop_
_entity_poly.entity_id
_entity_poly.type
_entity_poly.pdbx_seq_one_letter_code
_entity_poly.pdbx_strand_id
1 'polypeptide(L)'
;MELHPELLMPVCLFYLILRGLDTVEDDTSIPLETKEPILRGFKDILEEDGWTFTENRPEEKDRELLVQFHNVITEFKKIKPAYKVIIKDITEKMGNGMADYIRRGEEDDEIVKTVEDYDLYCYYVAGLVGEGLTRLFVEAGFARPELLERPELFISMGRFLQKTNIIRDVREDHDDKRRFWPREIWSRHVKEFSDLFKPEFRQQALNCNSDMILNALSHVEDCIYYLSALREQSVFNFCCIPQTMAISTLELCFRNGTMFERNIKITKGTACRLMIDSTQNVRVACDVFRRYARAIHQKNTSKDPNFLKISMACGHVEKVIERIFPSQSPEAAARRLTNEKSPEQLAQDEADAEAKKDTMYIMLTIFGVLLFVTITMVR
;
A
#
# COMPACT_ATOMS: atom_id res chain seq x y z
N MET A 1 -8.09 5.32 16.40
CA MET A 1 -7.54 4.79 15.13
C MET A 1 -7.56 3.27 15.08
N GLU A 2 -8.01 2.59 16.13
CA GLU A 2 -8.06 1.13 16.15
C GLU A 2 -9.35 0.63 15.50
N LEU A 3 -9.28 -0.57 14.91
CA LEU A 3 -10.42 -1.31 14.39
C LEU A 3 -11.45 -1.55 15.50
N HIS A 4 -12.72 -1.65 15.11
CA HIS A 4 -13.80 -2.04 16.01
C HIS A 4 -13.45 -3.34 16.74
N PRO A 5 -13.72 -3.48 18.05
CA PRO A 5 -13.30 -4.65 18.85
C PRO A 5 -13.70 -6.01 18.27
N GLU A 6 -14.88 -6.08 17.63
CA GLU A 6 -15.36 -7.25 16.90
C GLU A 6 -14.41 -7.74 15.79
N LEU A 7 -13.70 -6.83 15.12
CA LEU A 7 -12.79 -7.12 14.02
C LEU A 7 -11.32 -7.13 14.43
N LEU A 8 -10.95 -6.56 15.58
CA LEU A 8 -9.56 -6.40 15.98
C LEU A 8 -8.83 -7.74 16.01
N MET A 9 -9.36 -8.74 16.73
CA MET A 9 -8.72 -10.06 16.82
C MET A 9 -8.79 -10.85 15.51
N PRO A 10 -9.94 -10.95 14.80
CA PRO A 10 -9.99 -11.62 13.50
C PRO A 10 -9.01 -11.05 12.47
N VAL A 11 -8.90 -9.72 12.36
CA VAL A 11 -7.99 -9.08 11.40
C VAL A 11 -6.53 -9.25 11.84
N CYS A 12 -6.23 -9.16 13.14
CA CYS A 12 -4.90 -9.44 13.68
C CYS A 12 -4.45 -10.88 13.36
N LEU A 13 -5.31 -11.86 13.64
CA LEU A 13 -5.02 -13.26 13.36
C LEU A 13 -4.91 -13.52 11.86
N PHE A 14 -5.79 -12.93 11.06
CA PHE A 14 -5.69 -13.02 9.60
C PHE A 14 -4.34 -12.49 9.10
N TYR A 15 -3.89 -11.33 9.57
CA TYR A 15 -2.58 -10.79 9.24
C TYR A 15 -1.43 -11.71 9.69
N LEU A 16 -1.44 -12.20 10.93
CA LEU A 16 -0.37 -13.08 11.45
C LEU A 16 -0.32 -14.43 10.72
N ILE A 17 -1.46 -14.99 10.35
CA ILE A 17 -1.53 -16.25 9.59
C ILE A 17 -0.93 -16.05 8.19
N LEU A 18 -1.35 -15.02 7.47
CA LEU A 18 -0.80 -14.74 6.14
C LEU A 18 0.66 -14.32 6.20
N ARG A 19 1.09 -13.62 7.25
CA ARG A 19 2.51 -13.31 7.47
C ARG A 19 3.34 -14.56 7.74
N GLY A 20 2.81 -15.53 8.48
CA GLY A 20 3.46 -16.83 8.66
C GLY A 20 3.65 -17.56 7.33
N LEU A 21 2.61 -17.53 6.49
CA LEU A 21 2.66 -18.08 5.13
C LEU A 21 3.72 -17.37 4.25
N ASP A 22 3.72 -16.03 4.21
CA ASP A 22 4.74 -15.22 3.51
C ASP A 22 6.17 -15.58 4.00
N THR A 23 6.36 -15.73 5.31
CA THR A 23 7.68 -16.02 5.90
C THR A 23 8.23 -17.39 5.48
N VAL A 24 7.34 -18.37 5.21
CA VAL A 24 7.74 -19.65 4.61
C VAL A 24 8.06 -19.49 3.11
N GLU A 25 7.28 -18.67 2.41
CA GLU A 25 7.43 -18.40 0.97
C GLU A 25 8.75 -17.69 0.63
N ASP A 26 9.01 -16.56 1.28
CA ASP A 26 10.13 -15.64 1.03
C ASP A 26 11.51 -16.25 1.41
N ASP A 27 11.54 -17.25 2.30
CA ASP A 27 12.81 -17.82 2.75
C ASP A 27 13.43 -18.76 1.70
N THR A 28 14.31 -18.18 0.89
CA THR A 28 15.11 -18.86 -0.14
C THR A 28 16.04 -19.97 0.37
N SER A 29 16.20 -20.14 1.69
CA SER A 29 17.00 -21.23 2.25
C SER A 29 16.24 -22.55 2.41
N ILE A 30 14.90 -22.52 2.36
CA ILE A 30 14.04 -23.69 2.52
C ILE A 30 13.84 -24.37 1.15
N PRO A 31 14.20 -25.66 1.00
CA PRO A 31 14.00 -26.41 -0.24
C PRO A 31 12.52 -26.50 -0.64
N LEU A 32 12.24 -26.56 -1.94
CA LEU A 32 10.87 -26.65 -2.47
C LEU A 32 10.11 -27.85 -1.90
N GLU A 33 10.78 -28.98 -1.70
CA GLU A 33 10.19 -30.23 -1.20
C GLU A 33 9.63 -30.09 0.22
N THR A 34 10.22 -29.19 1.02
CA THR A 34 9.72 -28.82 2.35
C THR A 34 8.69 -27.71 2.26
N LYS A 35 8.97 -26.70 1.44
CA LYS A 35 8.17 -25.47 1.35
C LYS A 35 6.78 -25.71 0.79
N GLU A 36 6.67 -26.44 -0.32
CA GLU A 36 5.40 -26.63 -1.02
C GLU A 36 4.33 -27.33 -0.18
N PRO A 37 4.59 -28.47 0.49
CA PRO A 37 3.60 -29.11 1.36
C PRO A 37 3.09 -28.19 2.47
N ILE A 38 3.98 -27.37 3.05
CA ILE A 38 3.62 -26.41 4.09
C ILE A 38 2.69 -25.33 3.52
N LEU A 39 3.03 -24.73 2.38
CA LEU A 39 2.22 -23.68 1.77
C LEU A 39 0.81 -24.18 1.40
N ARG A 40 0.71 -25.35 0.76
CA ARG A 40 -0.60 -25.93 0.37
C ARG A 40 -1.41 -26.42 1.57
N GLY A 41 -0.74 -26.93 2.59
CA GLY A 41 -1.34 -27.45 3.83
C GLY A 41 -1.55 -26.42 4.93
N PHE A 42 -1.15 -25.15 4.72
CA PHE A 42 -1.10 -24.15 5.80
C PHE A 42 -2.47 -23.89 6.44
N LYS A 43 -3.56 -24.02 5.66
CA LYS A 43 -4.93 -23.91 6.17
C LYS A 43 -5.26 -24.97 7.23
N ASP A 44 -4.68 -26.17 7.10
CA ASP A 44 -4.96 -27.32 7.95
C ASP A 44 -4.07 -27.30 9.20
N ILE A 45 -2.85 -26.74 9.09
CA ILE A 45 -1.97 -26.40 10.23
C ILE A 45 -2.71 -25.53 11.27
N LEU A 46 -3.66 -24.69 10.85
CA LEU A 46 -4.47 -23.88 11.78
C LEU A 46 -5.34 -24.70 12.74
N GLU A 47 -5.49 -26.01 12.51
CA GLU A 47 -6.17 -26.94 13.40
C GLU A 47 -5.20 -27.77 14.26
N GLU A 48 -3.90 -27.74 14.00
CA GLU A 48 -2.88 -28.53 14.70
C GLU A 48 -2.39 -27.83 15.97
N ASP A 49 -2.84 -28.31 17.14
CA ASP A 49 -2.40 -27.75 18.41
C ASP A 49 -0.89 -27.91 18.62
N GLY A 50 -0.22 -26.82 18.99
CA GLY A 50 1.21 -26.80 19.28
C GLY A 50 2.13 -26.76 18.05
N TRP A 51 1.58 -26.61 16.83
CA TRP A 51 2.42 -26.51 15.64
C TRP A 51 3.36 -25.30 15.71
N THR A 52 4.61 -25.53 15.32
CA THR A 52 5.68 -24.53 15.22
C THR A 52 6.58 -24.88 14.05
N PHE A 53 7.31 -23.90 13.53
CA PHE A 53 8.26 -24.11 12.45
C PHE A 53 9.56 -23.35 12.71
N THR A 54 10.68 -24.07 12.66
CA THR A 54 12.00 -23.57 13.09
C THR A 54 13.07 -23.64 12.00
N GLU A 55 12.72 -24.16 10.82
CA GLU A 55 13.64 -24.38 9.70
C GLU A 55 13.96 -23.10 8.90
N ASN A 56 13.26 -21.99 9.14
CA ASN A 56 13.69 -20.71 8.60
C ASN A 56 15.11 -20.35 9.05
N ARG A 57 15.85 -19.69 8.15
CA ARG A 57 17.19 -19.16 8.47
C ARG A 57 17.12 -18.19 9.66
N PRO A 58 18.13 -18.14 10.54
CA PRO A 58 18.14 -17.24 11.70
C PRO A 58 17.99 -15.75 11.36
N GLU A 59 18.39 -15.35 10.16
CA GLU A 59 18.32 -13.98 9.66
C GLU A 59 16.93 -13.60 9.15
N GLU A 60 16.02 -14.57 9.01
CA GLU A 60 14.66 -14.29 8.55
C GLU A 60 13.93 -13.45 9.60
N LYS A 61 13.51 -12.25 9.20
CA LYS A 61 13.13 -11.18 10.12
C LYS A 61 11.92 -11.55 10.97
N ASP A 62 10.96 -12.22 10.34
CA ASP A 62 9.69 -12.58 10.97
C ASP A 62 9.69 -14.04 11.47
N ARG A 63 10.86 -14.71 11.52
CA ARG A 63 11.03 -16.10 11.97
C ARG A 63 10.37 -16.42 13.32
N GLU A 64 10.46 -15.51 14.29
CA GLU A 64 9.91 -15.74 15.64
C GLU A 64 8.39 -16.01 15.60
N LEU A 65 7.68 -15.46 14.61
CA LEU A 65 6.25 -15.74 14.41
C LEU A 65 6.00 -17.23 14.17
N LEU A 66 6.80 -17.88 13.33
CA LEU A 66 6.67 -19.29 13.00
C LEU A 66 7.14 -20.20 14.15
N VAL A 67 8.17 -19.77 14.89
CA VAL A 67 8.62 -20.45 16.12
C VAL A 67 7.52 -20.44 17.19
N GLN A 68 6.77 -19.33 17.30
CA GLN A 68 5.72 -19.14 18.29
C GLN A 68 4.30 -19.33 17.72
N PHE A 69 4.17 -19.98 16.57
CA PHE A 69 2.90 -20.02 15.81
C PHE A 69 1.77 -20.73 16.56
N HIS A 70 2.09 -21.62 17.49
CA HIS A 70 1.14 -22.23 18.42
C HIS A 70 0.27 -21.21 19.18
N ASN A 71 0.78 -20.00 19.45
CA ASN A 71 0.01 -18.92 20.06
C ASN A 71 -1.06 -18.38 19.09
N VAL A 72 -0.70 -18.23 17.81
CA VAL A 72 -1.63 -17.81 16.75
C VAL A 72 -2.76 -18.84 16.59
N ILE A 73 -2.43 -20.13 16.58
CA ILE A 73 -3.40 -21.23 16.49
C ILE A 73 -4.34 -21.22 17.70
N THR A 74 -3.80 -21.04 18.91
CA THR A 74 -4.58 -20.98 20.16
C THR A 74 -5.63 -19.88 20.12
N GLU A 75 -5.27 -18.68 19.64
CA GLU A 75 -6.20 -17.56 19.50
C GLU A 75 -7.14 -17.72 18.30
N PHE A 76 -6.66 -18.28 17.19
CA PHE A 76 -7.48 -18.60 16.01
C PHE A 76 -8.62 -19.54 16.35
N LYS A 77 -8.42 -20.53 17.21
CA LYS A 77 -9.50 -21.44 17.61
C LYS A 77 -10.63 -20.76 18.40
N LYS A 78 -10.35 -19.62 19.05
CA LYS A 78 -11.30 -18.86 19.90
C LYS A 78 -12.21 -17.91 19.13
N ILE A 79 -11.86 -17.50 17.92
CA ILE A 79 -12.71 -16.58 17.12
C ILE A 79 -13.94 -17.29 16.54
N LYS A 80 -14.93 -16.49 16.11
CA LYS A 80 -16.21 -16.98 15.59
C LYS A 80 -16.00 -17.94 14.40
N PRO A 81 -16.80 -19.03 14.29
CA PRO A 81 -16.69 -19.99 13.19
C PRO A 81 -16.71 -19.36 11.79
N ALA A 82 -17.55 -18.35 11.57
CA ALA A 82 -17.65 -17.67 10.26
C ALA A 82 -16.31 -17.02 9.85
N TYR A 83 -15.61 -16.35 10.77
CA TYR A 83 -14.30 -15.78 10.52
C TYR A 83 -13.24 -16.83 10.25
N LYS A 84 -13.28 -17.97 10.96
CA LYS A 84 -12.38 -19.10 10.71
C LYS A 84 -12.53 -19.63 9.28
N VAL A 85 -13.76 -19.80 8.82
CA VAL A 85 -14.04 -20.26 7.44
C VAL A 85 -13.45 -19.29 6.40
N ILE A 86 -13.63 -17.99 6.59
CA ILE A 86 -13.08 -16.97 5.69
C ILE A 86 -11.54 -17.03 5.68
N ILE A 87 -10.91 -17.03 6.84
CA ILE A 87 -9.45 -17.04 6.97
C ILE A 87 -8.87 -18.30 6.33
N LYS A 88 -9.41 -19.50 6.64
CA LYS A 88 -8.93 -20.76 6.06
C LYS A 88 -9.04 -20.79 4.54
N ASP A 89 -10.16 -20.31 3.98
CA ASP A 89 -10.37 -20.26 2.53
C ASP A 89 -9.36 -19.34 1.85
N ILE A 90 -9.06 -18.17 2.42
CA ILE A 90 -8.05 -17.27 1.85
C ILE A 90 -6.64 -17.85 2.01
N THR A 91 -6.31 -18.40 3.18
CA THR A 91 -5.02 -19.07 3.41
C THR A 91 -4.79 -20.21 2.41
N GLU A 92 -5.83 -21.01 2.12
CA GLU A 92 -5.76 -22.07 1.11
C GLU A 92 -5.45 -21.54 -0.29
N LYS A 93 -6.21 -20.53 -0.73
CA LYS A 93 -6.05 -19.95 -2.08
C LYS A 93 -4.68 -19.29 -2.22
N MET A 94 -4.23 -18.56 -1.21
CA MET A 94 -2.94 -17.86 -1.20
C MET A 94 -1.78 -18.86 -1.15
N GLY A 95 -1.84 -19.87 -0.29
CA GLY A 95 -0.83 -20.91 -0.17
C GLY A 95 -0.66 -21.75 -1.43
N ASN A 96 -1.79 -22.11 -2.09
CA ASN A 96 -1.74 -22.78 -3.38
C ASN A 96 -1.15 -21.90 -4.48
N GLY A 97 -1.55 -20.63 -4.56
CA GLY A 97 -1.02 -19.68 -5.53
C GLY A 97 0.49 -19.46 -5.35
N MET A 98 0.95 -19.26 -4.13
CA MET A 98 2.39 -19.14 -3.83
C MET A 98 3.17 -20.39 -4.22
N ALA A 99 2.67 -21.59 -3.88
CA ALA A 99 3.31 -22.84 -4.26
C ALA A 99 3.43 -23.00 -5.79
N ASP A 100 2.39 -22.60 -6.54
CA ASP A 100 2.41 -22.63 -8.00
C ASP A 100 3.48 -21.68 -8.57
N TYR A 101 3.63 -20.48 -7.99
CA TYR A 101 4.63 -19.48 -8.41
C TYR A 101 6.06 -19.90 -8.08
N ILE A 102 6.31 -20.47 -6.90
CA ILE A 102 7.64 -20.96 -6.51
C ILE A 102 8.04 -22.13 -7.42
N ARG A 103 7.14 -23.08 -7.68
CA ARG A 103 7.42 -24.20 -8.58
C ARG A 103 7.76 -23.70 -9.98
N ARG A 104 7.03 -22.71 -10.49
CA ARG A 104 7.34 -22.07 -11.78
C ARG A 104 8.72 -21.38 -11.76
N GLY A 105 9.15 -20.84 -10.62
CA GLY A 105 10.46 -20.22 -10.42
C GLY A 105 11.65 -21.18 -10.44
N GLU A 106 11.48 -22.43 -10.01
CA GLU A 106 12.51 -23.48 -10.14
C GLU A 106 12.71 -23.91 -11.60
N GLU A 107 11.67 -23.82 -12.43
CA GLU A 107 11.72 -24.16 -13.85
C GLU A 107 12.20 -22.99 -14.72
N ASP A 108 11.90 -21.75 -14.30
CA ASP A 108 12.15 -20.54 -15.07
C ASP A 108 12.43 -19.34 -14.15
N ASP A 109 13.64 -18.78 -14.26
CA ASP A 109 14.05 -17.55 -13.55
C ASP A 109 13.14 -16.33 -13.87
N GLU A 110 12.29 -16.42 -14.89
CA GLU A 110 11.33 -15.40 -15.33
C GLU A 110 9.88 -15.76 -15.04
N ILE A 111 9.52 -15.73 -13.76
CA ILE A 111 8.19 -16.11 -13.27
C ILE A 111 7.09 -15.17 -13.80
N VAL A 112 7.35 -13.84 -13.81
CA VAL A 112 6.38 -12.82 -14.26
C VAL A 112 6.74 -12.34 -15.67
N LYS A 113 6.11 -12.91 -16.69
CA LYS A 113 6.41 -12.59 -18.10
C LYS A 113 5.50 -11.50 -18.63
N THR A 114 4.18 -11.64 -18.44
CA THR A 114 3.18 -10.71 -18.97
C THR A 114 2.55 -9.83 -17.89
N VAL A 115 1.81 -8.81 -18.30
CA VAL A 115 0.99 -8.03 -17.36
C VAL A 115 -0.08 -8.91 -16.69
N GLU A 116 -0.59 -9.92 -17.38
CA GLU A 116 -1.54 -10.89 -16.80
C GLU A 116 -0.90 -11.78 -15.74
N ASP A 117 0.34 -12.26 -15.96
CA ASP A 117 1.11 -12.96 -14.92
C ASP A 117 1.29 -12.05 -13.70
N TYR A 118 1.60 -10.76 -13.94
CA TYR A 118 1.79 -9.79 -12.86
C TYR A 118 0.50 -9.55 -12.06
N ASP A 119 -0.62 -9.40 -12.75
CA ASP A 119 -1.95 -9.24 -12.14
C ASP A 119 -2.41 -10.48 -11.38
N LEU A 120 -2.04 -11.66 -11.87
CA LEU A 120 -2.34 -12.94 -11.23
C LEU A 120 -1.48 -13.14 -9.97
N TYR A 121 -0.18 -12.84 -10.04
CA TYR A 121 0.70 -12.85 -8.87
C TYR A 121 0.17 -11.91 -7.78
N CYS A 122 -0.08 -10.63 -8.13
CA CYS A 122 -0.63 -9.66 -7.19
C CYS A 122 -2.04 -10.03 -6.69
N TYR A 123 -2.81 -10.79 -7.47
CA TYR A 123 -4.09 -11.33 -6.99
C TYR A 123 -3.87 -12.34 -5.86
N TYR A 124 -2.98 -13.32 -6.04
CA TYR A 124 -2.74 -14.33 -5.01
C TYR A 124 -2.18 -13.73 -3.72
N VAL A 125 -1.16 -12.86 -3.81
CA VAL A 125 -0.46 -12.38 -2.61
C VAL A 125 -1.11 -11.16 -1.94
N ALA A 126 -2.03 -10.46 -2.61
CA ALA A 126 -2.66 -9.25 -2.06
C ALA A 126 -4.14 -9.07 -2.42
N GLY A 127 -4.56 -9.44 -3.63
CA GLY A 127 -5.98 -9.39 -4.02
C GLY A 127 -6.87 -10.27 -3.14
N LEU A 128 -6.41 -11.48 -2.82
CA LEU A 128 -7.07 -12.40 -1.88
C LEU A 128 -7.16 -11.82 -0.46
N VAL A 129 -6.18 -11.03 -0.03
CA VAL A 129 -6.24 -10.32 1.25
C VAL A 129 -7.38 -9.31 1.25
N GLY A 130 -7.55 -8.58 0.15
CA GLY A 130 -8.70 -7.70 -0.07
C GLY A 130 -10.04 -8.43 0.00
N GLU A 131 -10.15 -9.61 -0.63
CA GLU A 131 -11.35 -10.48 -0.55
C GLU A 131 -11.63 -10.91 0.89
N GLY A 132 -10.62 -11.42 1.59
CA GLY A 132 -10.73 -11.88 2.98
C GLY A 132 -11.18 -10.78 3.92
N LEU A 133 -10.54 -9.60 3.86
CA LEU A 133 -10.92 -8.44 4.66
C LEU A 133 -12.36 -8.00 4.36
N THR A 134 -12.75 -7.93 3.09
CA THR A 134 -14.11 -7.56 2.69
C THR A 134 -15.14 -8.52 3.26
N ARG A 135 -14.88 -9.83 3.19
CA ARG A 135 -15.75 -10.87 3.77
C ARG A 135 -15.85 -10.76 5.28
N LEU A 136 -14.75 -10.50 5.99
CA LEU A 136 -14.75 -10.24 7.43
C LEU A 136 -15.60 -9.01 7.77
N PHE A 137 -15.49 -7.93 7.01
CA PHE A 137 -16.27 -6.70 7.24
C PHE A 137 -17.76 -6.89 6.99
N VAL A 138 -18.14 -7.65 5.95
CA VAL A 138 -19.54 -7.97 5.66
C VAL A 138 -20.12 -8.89 6.74
N GLU A 139 -19.37 -9.93 7.15
CA GLU A 139 -19.78 -10.84 8.23
C GLU A 139 -19.97 -10.10 9.56
N ALA A 140 -19.13 -9.11 9.86
CA ALA A 140 -19.27 -8.25 11.04
C ALA A 140 -20.41 -7.21 10.92
N GLY A 141 -21.06 -7.07 9.76
CA GLY A 141 -22.10 -6.08 9.50
C GLY A 141 -21.59 -4.65 9.28
N PHE A 142 -20.29 -4.47 9.04
CA PHE A 142 -19.64 -3.15 8.85
C PHE A 142 -19.41 -2.78 7.39
N ALA A 143 -19.65 -3.71 6.48
CA ALA A 143 -19.73 -3.48 5.04
C ALA A 143 -21.04 -4.02 4.47
N ARG A 144 -21.47 -3.43 3.36
CA ARG A 144 -22.66 -3.85 2.60
C ARG A 144 -22.38 -5.17 1.86
N PRO A 145 -23.26 -6.19 1.90
CA PRO A 145 -23.07 -7.43 1.16
C PRO A 145 -22.86 -7.25 -0.35
N GLU A 146 -23.45 -6.21 -0.93
CA GLU A 146 -23.30 -5.85 -2.35
C GLU A 146 -21.84 -5.56 -2.76
N LEU A 147 -20.96 -5.29 -1.79
CA LEU A 147 -19.53 -5.14 -2.04
C LEU A 147 -18.88 -6.47 -2.48
N LEU A 148 -19.45 -7.62 -2.08
CA LEU A 148 -19.00 -8.95 -2.51
C LEU A 148 -19.38 -9.27 -3.96
N GLU A 149 -20.38 -8.56 -4.51
CA GLU A 149 -20.79 -8.69 -5.91
C GLU A 149 -19.87 -7.92 -6.88
N ARG A 150 -18.90 -7.17 -6.33
CA ARG A 150 -17.94 -6.33 -7.05
C ARG A 150 -16.49 -6.69 -6.75
N PRO A 151 -16.05 -7.91 -7.15
CA PRO A 151 -14.72 -8.39 -6.85
C PRO A 151 -13.60 -7.52 -7.40
N GLU A 152 -13.83 -6.82 -8.50
CA GLU A 152 -12.90 -5.86 -9.06
C GLU A 152 -12.44 -4.80 -8.05
N LEU A 153 -13.33 -4.35 -7.16
CA LEU A 153 -13.04 -3.28 -6.21
C LEU A 153 -12.06 -3.73 -5.12
N PHE A 154 -12.36 -4.83 -4.43
CA PHE A 154 -11.49 -5.31 -3.35
C PHE A 154 -10.22 -5.98 -3.86
N ILE A 155 -10.25 -6.56 -5.07
CA ILE A 155 -9.03 -7.07 -5.71
C ILE A 155 -8.12 -5.90 -6.08
N SER A 156 -8.66 -4.81 -6.64
CA SER A 156 -7.89 -3.60 -6.95
C SER A 156 -7.27 -2.95 -5.70
N MET A 157 -7.97 -2.96 -4.55
CA MET A 157 -7.41 -2.50 -3.27
C MET A 157 -6.11 -3.25 -2.92
N GLY A 158 -6.10 -4.58 -3.05
CA GLY A 158 -4.90 -5.40 -2.80
C GLY A 158 -3.81 -5.19 -3.85
N ARG A 159 -4.19 -5.21 -5.14
CA ARG A 159 -3.25 -5.00 -6.26
C ARG A 159 -2.57 -3.64 -6.19
N PHE A 160 -3.30 -2.57 -5.87
CA PHE A 160 -2.70 -1.24 -5.78
C PHE A 160 -1.58 -1.17 -4.74
N LEU A 161 -1.79 -1.75 -3.56
CA LEU A 161 -0.78 -1.82 -2.51
C LEU A 161 0.41 -2.66 -2.95
N GLN A 162 0.16 -3.85 -3.50
CA GLN A 162 1.23 -4.77 -3.88
C GLN A 162 2.07 -4.23 -5.03
N LYS A 163 1.44 -3.68 -6.07
CA LYS A 163 2.15 -3.07 -7.19
C LYS A 163 2.97 -1.87 -6.73
N THR A 164 2.44 -1.06 -5.82
CA THR A 164 3.20 0.06 -5.24
C THR A 164 4.44 -0.43 -4.50
N ASN A 165 4.32 -1.51 -3.72
CA ASN A 165 5.46 -2.10 -3.02
C ASN A 165 6.51 -2.64 -4.00
N ILE A 166 6.10 -3.47 -4.97
CA ILE A 166 6.97 -4.03 -6.02
C ILE A 166 7.70 -2.93 -6.82
N ILE A 167 7.03 -1.80 -7.07
CA ILE A 167 7.66 -0.67 -7.75
C ILE A 167 8.73 -0.05 -6.85
N ARG A 168 8.40 0.28 -5.60
CA ARG A 168 9.32 0.94 -4.67
C ARG A 168 10.53 0.08 -4.33
N ASP A 169 10.31 -1.22 -4.14
CA ASP A 169 11.29 -2.15 -3.57
C ASP A 169 12.16 -2.84 -4.66
N VAL A 170 12.04 -2.41 -5.93
CA VAL A 170 12.75 -2.96 -7.11
C VAL A 170 14.26 -3.16 -6.91
N ARG A 171 14.93 -2.30 -6.14
CA ARG A 171 16.36 -2.44 -5.85
C ARG A 171 16.64 -3.56 -4.85
N GLU A 172 15.85 -3.65 -3.80
CA GLU A 172 15.96 -4.67 -2.76
C GLU A 172 15.67 -6.04 -3.36
N ASP A 173 14.57 -6.15 -4.13
CA ASP A 173 14.22 -7.38 -4.85
C ASP A 173 15.37 -7.83 -5.77
N HIS A 174 15.97 -6.91 -6.53
CA HIS A 174 17.10 -7.25 -7.40
C HIS A 174 18.34 -7.74 -6.62
N ASP A 175 18.67 -7.11 -5.49
CA ASP A 175 19.80 -7.53 -4.64
C ASP A 175 19.56 -8.94 -4.05
N ASP A 176 18.30 -9.28 -3.78
CA ASP A 176 17.86 -10.62 -3.34
C ASP A 176 17.65 -11.61 -4.49
N LYS A 177 17.95 -11.22 -5.74
CA LYS A 177 17.73 -12.00 -6.98
C LYS A 177 16.26 -12.36 -7.24
N ARG A 178 15.34 -11.58 -6.70
CA ARG A 178 13.90 -11.64 -6.99
C ARG A 178 13.55 -10.67 -8.11
N ARG A 179 12.57 -11.03 -8.94
CA ARG A 179 12.14 -10.20 -10.08
C ARG A 179 10.64 -10.29 -10.29
N PHE A 180 9.94 -9.21 -9.95
CA PHE A 180 8.48 -9.12 -10.08
C PHE A 180 8.00 -8.15 -11.17
N TRP A 181 8.88 -7.34 -11.74
CA TRP A 181 8.51 -6.47 -12.86
C TRP A 181 8.31 -7.34 -14.12
N PRO A 182 7.16 -7.24 -14.80
CA PRO A 182 6.85 -8.11 -15.93
C PRO A 182 7.78 -7.86 -17.11
N ARG A 183 8.29 -8.95 -17.71
CA ARG A 183 9.12 -8.91 -18.92
C ARG A 183 8.52 -8.07 -20.02
N GLU A 184 7.22 -8.25 -20.26
CA GLU A 184 6.47 -7.54 -21.27
C GLU A 184 6.60 -6.01 -21.15
N ILE A 185 6.78 -5.49 -19.93
CA ILE A 185 7.04 -4.07 -19.69
C ILE A 185 8.52 -3.75 -19.83
N TRP A 186 9.40 -4.36 -19.02
CA TRP A 186 10.78 -3.89 -18.92
C TRP A 186 11.62 -4.16 -20.18
N SER A 187 11.31 -5.22 -20.93
CA SER A 187 12.02 -5.58 -22.16
C SER A 187 11.80 -4.59 -23.31
N ARG A 188 10.82 -3.69 -23.18
CA ARG A 188 10.61 -2.55 -24.10
C ARG A 188 11.66 -1.46 -23.93
N HIS A 189 12.34 -1.42 -22.78
CA HIS A 189 13.25 -0.34 -22.39
C HIS A 189 14.70 -0.78 -22.33
N VAL A 190 14.97 -2.02 -21.90
CA VAL A 190 16.32 -2.60 -21.76
C VAL A 190 16.36 -4.03 -22.28
N LYS A 191 17.57 -4.54 -22.57
CA LYS A 191 17.75 -5.92 -23.05
C LYS A 191 17.77 -6.92 -21.90
N GLU A 192 18.49 -6.58 -20.83
CA GLU A 192 18.59 -7.39 -19.62
C GLU A 192 17.97 -6.64 -18.44
N PHE A 193 17.27 -7.33 -17.53
CA PHE A 193 16.66 -6.68 -16.37
C PHE A 193 17.68 -5.92 -15.50
N SER A 194 18.87 -6.49 -15.33
CA SER A 194 19.98 -5.88 -14.57
C SER A 194 20.45 -4.53 -15.12
N ASP A 195 20.16 -4.23 -16.40
CA ASP A 195 20.53 -2.96 -17.02
C ASP A 195 19.78 -1.79 -16.35
N LEU A 196 18.58 -2.01 -15.79
CA LEU A 196 17.80 -0.96 -15.09
C LEU A 196 18.58 -0.31 -13.92
N PHE A 197 19.56 -1.02 -13.37
CA PHE A 197 20.34 -0.59 -12.21
C PHE A 197 21.68 0.04 -12.57
N LYS A 198 22.06 0.05 -13.85
CA LYS A 198 23.32 0.64 -14.31
C LYS A 198 23.14 2.14 -14.63
N PRO A 199 24.06 3.03 -14.21
CA PRO A 199 23.94 4.47 -14.43
C PRO A 199 23.72 4.88 -15.90
N GLU A 200 24.31 4.17 -16.86
CA GLU A 200 24.20 4.45 -18.30
C GLU A 200 22.79 4.22 -18.87
N PHE A 201 21.97 3.38 -18.24
CA PHE A 201 20.58 3.11 -18.65
C PHE A 201 19.55 3.86 -17.80
N ARG A 202 19.99 4.89 -17.06
CA ARG A 202 19.13 5.65 -16.15
C ARG A 202 17.85 6.15 -16.82
N GLN A 203 17.92 6.66 -18.05
CA GLN A 203 16.75 7.20 -18.74
C GLN A 203 15.75 6.10 -19.13
N GLN A 204 16.24 4.93 -19.55
CA GLN A 204 15.45 3.74 -19.87
C GLN A 204 14.77 3.21 -18.60
N ALA A 205 15.50 3.18 -17.48
CA ALA A 205 14.94 2.80 -16.18
C ALA A 205 13.81 3.73 -15.74
N LEU A 206 13.96 5.04 -15.92
CA LEU A 206 12.89 6.02 -15.64
C LEU A 206 11.67 5.85 -16.56
N ASN A 207 11.88 5.47 -17.82
CA ASN A 207 10.78 5.22 -18.76
C ASN A 207 10.04 3.91 -18.42
N CYS A 208 10.77 2.87 -18.04
CA CYS A 208 10.20 1.63 -17.53
C CYS A 208 9.42 1.86 -16.22
N ASN A 209 9.95 2.68 -15.31
CA ASN A 209 9.24 3.09 -14.10
C ASN A 209 7.91 3.77 -14.43
N SER A 210 7.86 4.63 -15.45
CA SER A 210 6.62 5.28 -15.86
C SER A 210 5.56 4.29 -16.33
N ASP A 211 5.94 3.24 -17.09
CA ASP A 211 5.02 2.15 -17.46
C ASP A 211 4.47 1.42 -16.21
N MET A 212 5.33 1.11 -15.25
CA MET A 212 4.92 0.44 -14.01
C MET A 212 3.98 1.30 -13.17
N ILE A 213 4.28 2.60 -13.01
CA ILE A 213 3.43 3.56 -12.28
C ILE A 213 2.08 3.70 -12.99
N LEU A 214 2.06 3.80 -14.32
CA LEU A 214 0.83 3.85 -15.11
C LEU A 214 -0.04 2.61 -14.86
N ASN A 215 0.58 1.43 -14.83
CA ASN A 215 -0.11 0.17 -14.53
C ASN A 215 -0.65 0.13 -13.10
N ALA A 216 0.04 0.69 -12.11
CA ALA A 216 -0.50 0.79 -10.74
C ALA A 216 -1.65 1.80 -10.64
N LEU A 217 -1.55 2.95 -11.33
CA LEU A 217 -2.57 4.02 -11.30
C LEU A 217 -3.94 3.57 -11.82
N SER A 218 -4.02 2.51 -12.63
CA SER A 218 -5.31 1.99 -13.13
C SER A 218 -6.22 1.44 -12.02
N HIS A 219 -5.68 1.12 -10.83
CA HIS A 219 -6.47 0.63 -9.69
C HIS A 219 -7.05 1.75 -8.82
N VAL A 220 -6.62 3.00 -9.00
CA VAL A 220 -6.99 4.11 -8.09
C VAL A 220 -8.49 4.39 -8.11
N GLU A 221 -9.13 4.29 -9.28
CA GLU A 221 -10.59 4.47 -9.40
C GLU A 221 -11.35 3.46 -8.53
N ASP A 222 -11.02 2.18 -8.68
CA ASP A 222 -11.62 1.10 -7.90
C ASP A 222 -11.37 1.27 -6.41
N CYS A 223 -10.16 1.67 -6.01
CA CYS A 223 -9.85 1.95 -4.61
C CYS A 223 -10.74 3.08 -4.04
N ILE A 224 -10.94 4.16 -4.79
CA ILE A 224 -11.80 5.27 -4.35
C ILE A 224 -13.26 4.82 -4.25
N TYR A 225 -13.75 4.02 -5.20
CA TYR A 225 -15.11 3.46 -5.15
C TYR A 225 -15.29 2.51 -3.96
N TYR A 226 -14.33 1.62 -3.71
CA TYR A 226 -14.34 0.72 -2.56
C TYR A 226 -14.40 1.50 -1.24
N LEU A 227 -13.49 2.48 -1.07
CA LEU A 227 -13.44 3.31 0.15
C LEU A 227 -14.72 4.11 0.37
N SER A 228 -15.36 4.56 -0.71
CA SER A 228 -16.63 5.30 -0.64
C SER A 228 -17.83 4.43 -0.26
N ALA A 229 -17.72 3.10 -0.37
CA ALA A 229 -18.77 2.16 0.02
C ALA A 229 -18.72 1.75 1.51
N LEU A 230 -17.61 2.02 2.20
CA LEU A 230 -17.42 1.68 3.61
C LEU A 230 -18.23 2.64 4.50
N ARG A 231 -18.99 2.07 5.44
CA ARG A 231 -19.86 2.84 6.35
C ARG A 231 -19.32 2.99 7.76
N GLU A 232 -18.59 1.99 8.23
CA GLU A 232 -18.02 1.98 9.57
C GLU A 232 -16.66 2.70 9.56
N GLN A 233 -16.48 3.65 10.48
CA GLN A 233 -15.35 4.57 10.46
C GLN A 233 -14.02 3.87 10.73
N SER A 234 -13.97 2.90 11.64
CA SER A 234 -12.73 2.17 11.94
C SER A 234 -12.27 1.31 10.76
N VAL A 235 -13.19 0.65 10.05
CA VAL A 235 -12.93 -0.11 8.82
C VAL A 235 -12.51 0.82 7.69
N PHE A 236 -13.18 1.97 7.53
CA PHE A 236 -12.76 3.00 6.59
C PHE A 236 -11.32 3.46 6.86
N ASN A 237 -10.99 3.80 8.11
CA ASN A 237 -9.65 4.24 8.49
C ASN A 237 -8.60 3.17 8.18
N PHE A 238 -8.87 1.92 8.58
CA PHE A 238 -8.01 0.77 8.34
C PHE A 238 -7.73 0.56 6.85
N CYS A 239 -8.76 0.68 6.00
CA CYS A 239 -8.61 0.53 4.55
C CYS A 239 -7.98 1.77 3.89
N CYS A 240 -8.30 2.98 4.36
CA CYS A 240 -7.93 4.22 3.70
C CYS A 240 -6.44 4.56 3.91
N ILE A 241 -5.92 4.36 5.13
CA ILE A 241 -4.54 4.74 5.47
C ILE A 241 -3.51 4.07 4.54
N PRO A 242 -3.53 2.74 4.31
CA PRO A 242 -2.58 2.10 3.39
C PRO A 242 -2.70 2.64 1.95
N GLN A 243 -3.91 2.92 1.49
CA GLN A 243 -4.17 3.35 0.11
C GLN A 243 -3.64 4.78 -0.14
N THR A 244 -3.83 5.69 0.82
CA THR A 244 -3.29 7.05 0.72
C THR A 244 -1.77 7.08 0.87
N MET A 245 -1.20 6.17 1.67
CA MET A 245 0.25 5.93 1.71
C MET A 245 0.79 5.38 0.39
N ALA A 246 0.04 4.50 -0.27
CA ALA A 246 0.44 3.94 -1.55
C ALA A 246 0.46 5.00 -2.66
N ILE A 247 -0.57 5.83 -2.82
CA ILE A 247 -0.54 6.91 -3.84
C ILE A 247 0.57 7.94 -3.56
N SER A 248 0.84 8.25 -2.28
CA SER A 248 1.99 9.08 -1.91
C SER A 248 3.33 8.42 -2.24
N THR A 249 3.42 7.10 -2.12
CA THR A 249 4.63 6.34 -2.46
C THR A 249 4.83 6.26 -3.97
N LEU A 250 3.75 6.07 -4.76
CA LEU A 250 3.83 6.13 -6.22
C LEU A 250 4.33 7.51 -6.68
N GLU A 251 3.86 8.59 -6.07
CA GLU A 251 4.36 9.94 -6.37
C GLU A 251 5.85 10.09 -6.05
N LEU A 252 6.32 9.52 -4.94
CA LEU A 252 7.73 9.51 -4.56
C LEU A 252 8.59 8.71 -5.55
N CYS A 253 8.07 7.58 -6.05
CA CYS A 253 8.76 6.69 -6.98
C CYS A 253 8.73 7.23 -8.43
N PHE A 254 7.70 7.98 -8.81
CA PHE A 254 7.49 8.41 -10.18
C PHE A 254 8.68 9.22 -10.71
N ARG A 255 9.34 8.65 -11.73
CA ARG A 255 10.54 9.18 -12.37
C ARG A 255 11.68 9.53 -11.39
N ASN A 256 11.81 8.78 -10.29
CA ASN A 256 12.85 8.98 -9.29
C ASN A 256 14.00 7.98 -9.45
N GLY A 257 15.15 8.43 -9.99
CA GLY A 257 16.31 7.55 -10.22
C GLY A 257 16.87 6.89 -8.95
N THR A 258 16.71 7.53 -7.79
CA THR A 258 17.23 7.05 -6.51
C THR A 258 16.72 5.66 -6.16
N MET A 259 15.51 5.28 -6.61
CA MET A 259 14.90 3.98 -6.29
C MET A 259 15.65 2.78 -6.86
N PHE A 260 16.43 2.97 -7.93
CA PHE A 260 17.27 1.90 -8.50
C PHE A 260 18.67 1.84 -7.85
N GLU A 261 18.98 2.77 -6.94
CA GLU A 261 20.24 2.80 -6.20
C GLU A 261 20.05 2.30 -4.76
N ARG A 262 18.88 2.57 -4.17
CA ARG A 262 18.52 2.18 -2.80
C ARG A 262 17.01 2.19 -2.61
N ASN A 263 16.54 1.55 -1.54
CA ASN A 263 15.15 1.65 -1.11
C ASN A 263 14.81 3.11 -0.70
N ILE A 264 13.67 3.61 -1.17
CA ILE A 264 13.14 4.96 -0.89
C ILE A 264 11.82 4.86 -0.14
N LYS A 265 11.62 5.73 0.86
CA LYS A 265 10.40 5.71 1.69
C LYS A 265 9.88 7.13 1.90
N ILE A 266 8.56 7.25 2.02
CA ILE A 266 7.94 8.50 2.47
C ILE A 266 8.45 8.85 3.87
N THR A 267 8.56 10.15 4.18
CA THR A 267 9.04 10.58 5.50
C THR A 267 8.00 10.27 6.58
N LYS A 268 8.46 10.06 7.82
CA LYS A 268 7.55 9.86 8.99
C LYS A 268 6.55 11.01 9.16
N GLY A 269 6.96 12.24 8.87
CA GLY A 269 6.06 13.40 8.89
C GLY A 269 4.96 13.31 7.83
N THR A 270 5.30 12.86 6.62
CA THR A 270 4.31 12.62 5.56
C THR A 270 3.35 11.50 5.96
N ALA A 271 3.88 10.40 6.49
CA ALA A 271 3.07 9.28 6.98
C ALA A 271 2.09 9.72 8.09
N CYS A 272 2.55 10.51 9.07
CA CYS A 272 1.69 11.05 10.13
C CYS A 272 0.56 11.93 9.57
N ARG A 273 0.88 12.85 8.66
CA ARG A 273 -0.13 13.69 7.99
C ARG A 273 -1.15 12.84 7.23
N LEU A 274 -0.69 11.82 6.50
CA LEU A 274 -1.56 10.89 5.77
C LEU A 274 -2.50 10.13 6.71
N MET A 275 -2.01 9.68 7.87
CA MET A 275 -2.87 9.03 8.87
C MET A 275 -3.95 9.98 9.37
N ILE A 276 -3.61 11.25 9.65
CA ILE A 276 -4.58 12.26 10.07
C ILE A 276 -5.60 12.54 8.95
N ASP A 277 -5.15 12.85 7.74
CA ASP A 277 -6.03 13.14 6.59
C ASP A 277 -6.98 11.95 6.28
N SER A 278 -6.47 10.71 6.38
CA SER A 278 -7.22 9.48 6.01
C SER A 278 -8.22 9.01 7.05
N THR A 279 -8.26 9.64 8.24
CA THR A 279 -9.16 9.22 9.33
C THR A 279 -10.39 10.11 9.49
N GLN A 280 -10.46 11.20 8.73
CA GLN A 280 -11.52 12.19 8.88
C GLN A 280 -12.80 11.77 8.16
N ASN A 281 -12.75 11.74 6.82
CA ASN A 281 -13.85 11.31 5.98
C ASN A 281 -13.36 11.04 4.54
N VAL A 282 -14.22 10.42 3.75
CA VAL A 282 -13.95 10.06 2.35
C VAL A 282 -13.62 11.25 1.44
N ARG A 283 -14.14 12.45 1.72
CA ARG A 283 -13.81 13.65 0.92
C ARG A 283 -12.36 14.07 1.13
N VAL A 284 -11.90 14.11 2.39
CA VAL A 284 -10.50 14.42 2.71
C VAL A 284 -9.56 13.35 2.12
N ALA A 285 -9.93 12.07 2.21
CA ALA A 285 -9.18 10.99 1.56
C ALA A 285 -9.09 11.19 0.03
N CYS A 286 -10.19 11.55 -0.63
CA CYS A 286 -10.18 11.88 -2.05
C CYS A 286 -9.27 13.08 -2.37
N ASP A 287 -9.24 14.10 -1.53
CA ASP A 287 -8.33 15.23 -1.70
C ASP A 287 -6.86 14.82 -1.59
N VAL A 288 -6.54 13.79 -0.79
CA VAL A 288 -5.20 13.18 -0.77
C VAL A 288 -4.88 12.52 -2.12
N PHE A 289 -5.76 11.67 -2.65
CA PHE A 289 -5.57 11.06 -3.98
C PHE A 289 -5.39 12.13 -5.07
N ARG A 290 -6.23 13.17 -5.07
CA ARG A 290 -6.12 14.31 -5.99
C ARG A 290 -4.78 15.02 -5.86
N ARG A 291 -4.34 15.31 -4.63
CA ARG A 291 -3.06 15.98 -4.35
C ARG A 291 -1.88 15.23 -4.97
N TYR A 292 -1.81 13.93 -4.76
CA TYR A 292 -0.71 13.11 -5.26
C TYR A 292 -0.83 12.79 -6.76
N ALA A 293 -2.04 12.63 -7.30
CA ALA A 293 -2.26 12.55 -8.74
C ALA A 293 -1.79 13.82 -9.47
N ARG A 294 -2.09 15.00 -8.91
CA ARG A 294 -1.59 16.29 -9.43
C ARG A 294 -0.08 16.40 -9.35
N ALA A 295 0.53 15.97 -8.24
CA ALA A 295 1.98 15.98 -8.09
C ALA A 295 2.68 15.05 -9.10
N ILE A 296 2.14 13.85 -9.36
CA ILE A 296 2.61 12.96 -10.44
C ILE A 296 2.49 13.67 -11.79
N HIS A 297 1.32 14.26 -12.09
CA HIS A 297 1.10 14.98 -13.34
C HIS A 297 2.08 16.16 -13.53
N GLN A 298 2.37 16.91 -12.46
CA GLN A 298 3.33 18.02 -12.49
C GLN A 298 4.78 17.56 -12.71
N LYS A 299 5.17 16.40 -12.19
CA LYS A 299 6.49 15.79 -12.44
C LYS A 299 6.63 15.22 -13.86
N ASN A 300 5.51 14.95 -14.51
CA ASN A 300 5.49 14.33 -15.83
C ASN A 300 5.92 15.36 -16.89
N THR A 301 6.79 14.96 -17.81
CA THR A 301 7.34 15.86 -18.85
C THR A 301 7.23 15.21 -20.22
N SER A 302 7.31 15.99 -21.30
CA SER A 302 7.24 15.49 -22.68
C SER A 302 8.34 14.50 -23.06
N LYS A 303 9.38 14.34 -22.22
CA LYS A 303 10.42 13.31 -22.37
C LYS A 303 9.96 11.92 -21.94
N ASP A 304 8.84 11.82 -21.25
CA ASP A 304 8.23 10.55 -20.87
C ASP A 304 7.48 9.93 -22.06
N PRO A 305 7.80 8.70 -22.50
CA PRO A 305 7.04 8.03 -23.56
C PRO A 305 5.55 7.84 -23.21
N ASN A 306 5.21 7.81 -21.92
CA ASN A 306 3.83 7.72 -21.42
C ASN A 306 3.24 9.07 -21.02
N PHE A 307 3.82 10.20 -21.45
CA PHE A 307 3.39 11.54 -21.03
C PHE A 307 1.86 11.72 -21.10
N LEU A 308 1.26 11.39 -22.24
CA LEU A 308 -0.19 11.52 -22.44
C LEU A 308 -0.98 10.53 -21.57
N LYS A 309 -0.56 9.27 -21.49
CA LYS A 309 -1.26 8.23 -20.73
C LYS A 309 -1.26 8.51 -19.22
N ILE A 310 -0.11 8.93 -18.67
CA ILE A 310 -0.01 9.36 -17.26
C ILE A 310 -0.91 10.57 -17.02
N SER A 311 -0.89 11.57 -17.90
CA SER A 311 -1.73 12.75 -17.77
C SER A 311 -3.22 12.41 -17.81
N MET A 312 -3.62 11.49 -18.68
CA MET A 312 -4.99 10.96 -18.73
C MET A 312 -5.35 10.18 -17.45
N ALA A 313 -4.46 9.33 -16.94
CA ALA A 313 -4.69 8.58 -15.71
C ALA A 313 -4.86 9.51 -14.50
N CYS A 314 -3.99 10.52 -14.34
CA CYS A 314 -4.11 11.52 -13.27
C CYS A 314 -5.40 12.35 -13.41
N GLY A 315 -5.74 12.79 -14.63
CA GLY A 315 -6.98 13.51 -14.90
C GLY A 315 -8.23 12.67 -14.65
N HIS A 316 -8.15 11.36 -14.90
CA HIS A 316 -9.23 10.41 -14.61
C HIS A 316 -9.48 10.27 -13.11
N VAL A 317 -8.43 10.23 -12.27
CA VAL A 317 -8.58 10.26 -10.80
C VAL A 317 -9.36 11.51 -10.36
N GLU A 318 -9.05 12.68 -10.92
CA GLU A 318 -9.81 13.91 -10.60
C GLU A 318 -11.28 13.81 -11.02
N LYS A 319 -11.54 13.25 -12.20
CA LYS A 319 -12.90 13.05 -12.73
C LYS A 319 -13.71 12.08 -11.87
N VAL A 320 -13.10 10.99 -11.39
CA VAL A 320 -13.73 10.03 -10.49
C VAL A 320 -14.12 10.72 -9.18
N ILE A 321 -13.20 11.48 -8.59
CA ILE A 321 -13.48 12.23 -7.35
C ILE A 321 -14.63 13.23 -7.56
N GLU A 322 -14.64 13.93 -8.69
CA GLU A 322 -15.70 14.89 -9.03
C GLU A 322 -17.07 14.22 -9.24
N ARG A 323 -17.10 12.98 -9.76
CA ARG A 323 -18.35 12.20 -9.87
C ARG A 323 -18.91 11.80 -8.50
N ILE A 324 -18.04 11.43 -7.56
CA ILE A 324 -18.44 10.99 -6.22
C ILE A 324 -18.79 12.19 -5.34
N PHE A 325 -18.02 13.28 -5.46
CA PHE A 325 -18.22 14.53 -4.74
C PHE A 325 -18.29 15.71 -5.70
N PRO A 326 -19.43 15.92 -6.38
CA PRO A 326 -19.61 17.08 -7.25
C PRO A 326 -19.31 18.36 -6.48
N SER A 327 -18.45 19.20 -7.07
CA SER A 327 -18.24 20.55 -6.59
C SER A 327 -19.56 21.32 -6.74
N GLN A 328 -20.07 21.83 -5.63
CA GLN A 328 -21.27 22.63 -5.67
C GLN A 328 -20.91 23.99 -6.30
N SER A 329 -21.57 24.27 -7.42
CA SER A 329 -21.61 25.50 -8.24
C SER A 329 -20.50 25.74 -9.29
N PRO A 330 -20.88 26.23 -10.50
CA PRO A 330 -19.95 26.71 -11.55
C PRO A 330 -18.96 27.78 -11.07
N GLU A 331 -19.30 28.54 -10.03
CA GLU A 331 -18.43 29.59 -9.47
C GLU A 331 -17.26 28.99 -8.69
N ALA A 332 -17.46 27.86 -8.00
CA ALA A 332 -16.38 27.13 -7.34
C ALA A 332 -15.42 26.49 -8.35
N ALA A 333 -15.93 26.02 -9.49
CA ALA A 333 -15.12 25.54 -10.61
C ALA A 333 -14.35 26.68 -11.31
N ALA A 334 -14.98 27.85 -11.48
CA ALA A 334 -14.34 29.06 -12.05
C ALA A 334 -13.21 29.59 -11.15
N ARG A 335 -13.41 29.66 -9.83
CA ARG A 335 -12.37 30.06 -8.86
C ARG A 335 -11.14 29.15 -8.86
N ARG A 336 -11.34 27.85 -9.11
CA ARG A 336 -10.24 26.87 -9.23
C ARG A 336 -9.42 27.05 -10.50
N LEU A 337 -10.02 27.52 -11.59
CA LEU A 337 -9.31 27.84 -12.84
C LEU A 337 -8.49 29.13 -12.72
N THR A 338 -8.92 30.07 -11.88
CA THR A 338 -8.24 31.36 -11.64
C THR A 338 -7.25 31.33 -10.47
N ASN A 339 -7.10 30.18 -9.79
CA ASN A 339 -6.29 30.04 -8.55
C ASN A 339 -6.74 30.98 -7.41
N GLU A 340 -7.99 31.43 -7.42
CA GLU A 340 -8.56 32.26 -6.37
C GLU A 340 -8.93 31.40 -5.16
N LYS A 341 -8.39 31.77 -3.99
CA LYS A 341 -8.65 31.07 -2.73
C LYS A 341 -10.10 31.30 -2.27
N SER A 342 -10.74 30.26 -1.73
CA SER A 342 -12.08 30.39 -1.14
C SER A 342 -12.03 31.25 0.13
N PRO A 343 -13.17 31.84 0.57
CA PRO A 343 -13.24 32.56 1.85
C PRO A 343 -12.83 31.69 3.04
N GLU A 344 -13.14 30.39 3.00
CA GLU A 344 -12.72 29.42 4.02
C GLU A 344 -11.21 29.18 3.99
N GLN A 345 -10.59 29.10 2.80
CA GLN A 345 -9.14 28.96 2.66
C GLN A 345 -8.40 30.21 3.11
N LEU A 346 -8.96 31.40 2.84
CA LEU A 346 -8.42 32.67 3.34
C LEU A 346 -8.49 32.74 4.87
N ALA A 347 -9.63 32.35 5.46
CA ALA A 347 -9.78 32.30 6.91
C ALA A 347 -8.85 31.25 7.56
N GLN A 348 -8.64 30.10 6.91
CA GLN A 348 -7.71 29.08 7.35
C GLN A 348 -6.26 29.55 7.27
N ASP A 349 -5.87 30.22 6.17
CA ASP A 349 -4.53 30.79 6.02
C ASP A 349 -4.25 31.92 7.02
N GLU A 350 -5.27 32.73 7.33
CA GLU A 350 -5.20 33.75 8.39
C GLU A 350 -5.02 33.10 9.77
N ALA A 351 -5.80 32.08 10.10
CA ALA A 351 -5.68 31.34 11.35
C ALA A 351 -4.31 30.63 11.48
N ASP A 352 -3.80 30.03 10.41
CA ASP A 352 -2.49 29.39 10.38
C ASP A 352 -1.34 30.41 10.50
N ALA A 353 -1.50 31.61 9.92
CA ALA A 353 -0.55 32.70 10.06
C ALA A 353 -0.53 33.24 11.51
N GLU A 354 -1.70 33.36 12.13
CA GLU A 354 -1.85 33.77 13.52
C GLU A 354 -1.22 32.71 14.47
N ALA A 355 -1.51 31.43 14.25
CA ALA A 355 -0.90 30.34 15.02
C ALA A 355 0.64 30.28 14.90
N LYS A 356 1.19 30.55 13.71
CA LYS A 356 2.66 30.67 13.52
C LYS A 356 3.23 31.85 14.27
N LYS A 357 2.52 32.98 14.29
CA LYS A 357 2.94 34.18 15.02
C LYS A 357 2.95 33.93 16.52
N ASP A 358 1.91 33.28 17.04
CA ASP A 358 1.82 32.89 18.46
C ASP A 358 2.93 31.91 18.84
N THR A 359 3.20 30.92 18.00
CA THR A 359 4.31 29.97 18.20
C THR A 359 5.66 30.69 18.26
N MET A 360 5.86 31.69 17.38
CA MET A 360 7.08 32.50 17.36
C MET A 360 7.22 33.34 18.64
N TYR A 361 6.13 33.94 19.15
CA TYR A 361 6.15 34.68 20.41
C TYR A 361 6.45 33.78 21.60
N ILE A 362 5.85 32.59 21.66
CA ILE A 362 6.12 31.61 22.72
C ILE A 362 7.61 31.22 22.70
N MET A 363 8.18 30.92 21.53
CA MET A 363 9.59 30.59 21.38
C MET A 363 10.52 31.73 21.82
N LEU A 364 10.22 32.98 21.43
CA LEU A 364 10.96 34.17 21.87
C LEU A 364 10.90 34.37 23.39
N THR A 365 9.73 34.13 23.99
CA THR A 365 9.52 34.26 25.43
C THR A 365 10.31 33.20 26.19
N ILE A 366 10.27 31.94 25.73
CA ILE A 366 11.05 30.84 26.31
C ILE A 366 12.54 31.14 26.22
N PHE A 367 13.02 31.62 25.06
CA PHE A 367 14.42 31.99 24.87
C PHE A 367 14.85 33.13 25.80
N GLY A 368 13.99 34.16 25.96
CA GLY A 368 14.23 35.27 26.86
C GLY A 368 14.32 34.84 28.33
N VAL A 369 13.42 33.94 28.76
CA VAL A 369 13.44 33.37 30.12
C VAL A 369 14.70 32.53 30.35
N LEU A 370 15.06 31.67 29.40
CA LEU A 370 16.29 30.86 29.47
C LEU A 370 17.55 31.72 29.54
N LEU A 371 17.61 32.81 28.74
CA LEU A 371 18.72 33.75 28.76
C LEU A 371 18.82 34.47 30.12
N PHE A 372 17.68 34.90 30.67
CA PHE A 372 17.62 35.56 31.97
C PHE A 372 18.07 34.65 33.12
N VAL A 373 17.59 33.39 33.13
CA VAL A 373 18.03 32.37 34.10
C VAL A 373 19.53 32.11 33.98
N THR A 374 20.05 32.00 32.75
CA THR A 374 21.48 31.77 32.54
C THR A 374 22.33 32.95 33.02
N ILE A 375 21.90 34.19 32.78
CA ILE A 375 22.61 35.40 33.24
C ILE A 375 22.56 35.54 34.77
N THR A 376 21.45 35.14 35.41
CA THR A 376 21.31 35.21 36.87
C THR A 376 22.02 34.08 37.60
N MET A 377 22.18 32.89 36.98
CA MET A 377 22.95 31.78 37.55
C MET A 377 24.48 31.92 37.41
N VAL A 378 24.97 32.82 36.54
CA VAL A 378 26.40 33.05 36.28
C VAL A 378 26.95 34.25 37.08
N ARG A 379 26.17 34.80 38.01
CA ARG A 379 26.60 35.90 38.92
C ARG A 379 26.79 35.46 40.35
#